data_AF-K5UMG5-F1
#
_entry.id   AF-K5UMG5-F1
#
_cell.length_a   1.000
_cell.length_b   1.000
_cell.length_c   1.000
_cell.angle_alpha   90.00
_cell.angle_beta   90.00
_cell.angle_gamma   90.00
#
_symmetry.space_group_name_H-M   'P 1'
#
loop_
_entity.id
_entity.type
_entity.pdbx_description
1 polymer ?
#
loop_
_entity_poly.entity_id
_entity_poly.type
_entity_poly.pdbx_seq_one_letter_code
_entity_poly.pdbx_strand_id
1 'polypeptide(L)'
;VRYVEVSPPAGWQTMAKTVRGFDEDKVQNCKEDIDTLLVFTGLYSAVLSAFVVESYTDLRPDPNTQIVFLLERIVVQTQSYTITSGTLDSAAQPSPILPHFTVPLWAVRVNGLWFASLIISLATASLSMLVKQWLREYLAIEHTAPQERLRARQYRRPGLEKWKVFEIAAVLPMLIQLSLGLFFAGLCFFTANVDEHVYFTSVPLVSGWAFFIVVTTLAPLVSPRCPYKIPLLKSVVRAVRTRVVM
;
A
#
# COMPACT_ATOMS: atom_id res chain seq x y z
N VAL A 1 -46.74 23.14 39.53
CA VAL A 1 -46.65 22.04 38.54
C VAL A 1 -45.45 21.20 38.92
N ARG A 2 -45.67 20.04 39.53
CA ARG A 2 -44.63 19.12 40.00
C ARG A 2 -44.28 18.24 38.80
N TYR A 3 -43.09 18.36 38.23
CA TYR A 3 -42.64 17.49 37.15
C TYR A 3 -42.57 16.07 37.70
N VAL A 4 -43.53 15.23 37.30
CA VAL A 4 -43.44 13.80 37.52
C VAL A 4 -42.32 13.33 36.62
N GLU A 5 -41.17 12.99 37.19
CA GLU A 5 -40.16 12.18 36.50
C GLU A 5 -40.81 10.85 36.16
N VAL A 6 -41.36 10.78 34.95
CA VAL A 6 -41.80 9.52 34.35
C VAL A 6 -40.53 8.70 34.19
N SER A 7 -40.33 7.75 35.11
CA SER A 7 -39.31 6.72 34.98
C SER A 7 -39.37 6.19 33.55
N PRO A 8 -38.29 6.31 32.75
CA PRO A 8 -38.33 5.85 31.38
C PRO A 8 -38.68 4.36 31.43
N PRO A 9 -39.75 3.89 30.74
CA PRO A 9 -40.18 2.50 30.87
C PRO A 9 -38.97 1.62 30.58
N ALA A 10 -38.74 0.62 31.44
CA ALA A 10 -37.51 -0.19 31.47
C ALA A 10 -37.07 -0.73 30.08
N GLY A 11 -38.02 -0.84 29.14
CA GLY A 11 -37.78 -1.12 27.73
C GLY A 11 -36.86 -0.13 27.01
N TRP A 12 -36.95 1.18 27.23
CA TRP A 12 -36.08 2.17 26.55
C TRP A 12 -34.63 2.08 27.03
N GLN A 13 -34.41 1.85 28.32
CA GLN A 13 -33.05 1.65 28.85
C GLN A 13 -32.45 0.35 28.32
N THR A 14 -33.23 -0.73 28.29
CA THR A 14 -32.80 -2.03 27.75
C THR A 14 -32.47 -1.91 26.26
N MET A 15 -33.35 -1.28 25.47
CA MET A 15 -33.14 -1.05 24.05
C MET A 15 -31.92 -0.16 23.78
N ALA A 16 -31.76 0.96 24.50
CA ALA A 16 -30.58 1.82 24.39
C ALA A 16 -29.28 1.07 24.69
N LYS A 17 -29.29 0.21 25.72
CA LYS A 17 -28.13 -0.60 26.12
C LYS A 17 -27.78 -1.64 25.06
N THR A 18 -28.74 -2.43 24.59
CA THR A 18 -28.52 -3.46 23.55
C THR A 18 -28.00 -2.84 22.25
N VAL A 19 -28.61 -1.74 21.83
CA VAL A 19 -28.28 -1.05 20.59
C VAL A 19 -26.90 -0.39 20.66
N ARG A 20 -26.52 0.14 21.83
CA ARG A 20 -25.18 0.69 22.06
C ARG A 20 -24.13 -0.41 22.05
N GLY A 21 -24.38 -1.53 22.71
CA GLY A 21 -23.47 -2.69 22.70
C GLY A 21 -23.16 -3.15 21.26
N PHE A 22 -24.18 -3.28 20.41
CA PHE A 22 -23.95 -3.68 19.02
C PHE A 22 -23.10 -2.69 18.20
N ASP A 23 -23.25 -1.38 18.44
CA ASP A 23 -22.42 -0.38 17.76
C ASP A 23 -21.02 -0.31 18.34
N GLU A 24 -20.87 -0.42 19.67
CA GLU A 24 -19.58 -0.53 20.35
C GLU A 24 -18.80 -1.72 19.82
N ASP A 25 -19.42 -2.91 19.75
CA ASP A 25 -18.82 -4.12 19.20
C ASP A 25 -18.36 -3.93 17.75
N LYS A 26 -19.22 -3.35 16.91
CA LYS A 26 -18.89 -3.09 15.50
C LYS A 26 -17.73 -2.11 15.33
N VAL A 27 -17.75 -1.03 16.09
CA VAL A 27 -16.70 -0.01 16.05
C VAL A 27 -15.40 -0.58 16.61
N GLN A 28 -15.48 -1.38 17.67
CA GLN A 28 -14.33 -2.02 18.29
C GLN A 28 -13.66 -3.01 17.33
N ASN A 29 -14.42 -3.91 16.71
CA ASN A 29 -13.89 -4.83 15.70
C ASN A 29 -13.21 -4.07 14.54
N CYS A 30 -13.84 -2.99 14.05
CA CYS A 30 -13.25 -2.16 12.99
C CYS A 30 -11.94 -1.48 13.43
N LYS A 31 -11.85 -1.03 14.69
CA LYS A 31 -10.62 -0.44 15.25
C LYS A 31 -9.51 -1.48 15.39
N GLU A 32 -9.83 -2.70 15.82
CA GLU A 32 -8.87 -3.80 15.94
C GLU A 32 -8.33 -4.23 14.57
N ASP A 33 -9.19 -4.30 13.55
CA ASP A 33 -8.79 -4.55 12.16
C ASP A 33 -7.84 -3.45 11.65
N ILE A 34 -8.18 -2.19 11.91
CA ILE A 34 -7.35 -1.03 11.55
C ILE A 34 -6.00 -1.05 12.26
N ASP A 35 -5.96 -1.41 13.55
CA ASP A 35 -4.72 -1.44 14.33
C ASP A 35 -3.78 -2.54 13.82
N THR A 36 -4.33 -3.71 13.49
CA THR A 36 -3.59 -4.79 12.85
C THR A 36 -3.05 -4.35 11.49
N LEU A 37 -3.89 -3.69 10.69
CA LEU A 37 -3.51 -3.18 9.37
C LEU A 37 -2.41 -2.12 9.47
N LEU A 38 -2.46 -1.22 10.45
CA LEU A 38 -1.44 -0.19 10.67
C LEU A 38 -0.08 -0.79 11.05
N VAL A 39 -0.07 -1.81 11.92
CA VAL A 39 1.16 -2.53 12.29
C VAL A 39 1.77 -3.20 11.05
N PHE A 40 0.95 -3.92 10.28
CA PHE A 40 1.40 -4.54 9.03
C PHE A 40 1.94 -3.51 8.05
N THR A 41 1.22 -2.40 7.87
CA THR A 41 1.59 -1.31 6.94
C THR A 41 2.93 -0.68 7.33
N GLY A 42 3.16 -0.43 8.61
CA GLY A 42 4.44 0.10 9.11
C GLY A 42 5.61 -0.84 8.86
N LEU A 43 5.44 -2.14 9.18
CA LEU A 43 6.46 -3.16 8.91
C LEU A 43 6.76 -3.29 7.41
N TYR A 44 5.71 -3.35 6.59
CA TYR A 44 5.84 -3.41 5.14
C TYR A 44 6.56 -2.19 4.57
N SER A 45 6.21 -0.97 5.01
CA SER A 45 6.89 0.27 4.60
C SER A 45 8.37 0.29 5.01
N ALA A 46 8.73 -0.28 6.16
CA ALA A 46 10.13 -0.38 6.58
C ALA A 46 10.93 -1.30 5.66
N VAL A 47 10.40 -2.50 5.36
CA VAL A 47 11.03 -3.45 4.44
C VAL A 47 11.15 -2.85 3.04
N LEU A 48 10.08 -2.25 2.54
CA LEU A 48 10.05 -1.59 1.24
C LEU A 48 11.06 -0.44 1.13
N SER A 49 11.25 0.34 2.21
CA SER A 49 12.22 1.43 2.21
C SER A 49 13.65 0.94 2.03
N ALA A 50 14.00 -0.23 2.57
CA ALA A 50 15.32 -0.82 2.34
C ALA A 50 15.55 -1.16 0.86
N PHE A 51 14.56 -1.75 0.19
CA PHE A 51 14.61 -2.02 -1.25
C PHE A 51 14.71 -0.74 -2.07
N VAL A 52 13.92 0.29 -1.73
CA VAL A 52 13.96 1.59 -2.42
C VAL A 52 15.33 2.26 -2.28
N VAL A 53 15.96 2.20 -1.11
CA VAL A 53 17.31 2.74 -0.90
C VAL A 53 18.32 2.02 -1.78
N GLU A 54 18.22 0.70 -1.89
CA GLU A 54 19.10 -0.10 -2.75
C GLU A 54 18.88 0.22 -4.23
N SER A 55 17.65 0.15 -4.76
CA SER A 55 17.39 0.42 -6.18
C SER A 55 17.59 1.87 -6.59
N TYR A 56 17.57 2.81 -5.64
CA TYR A 56 17.86 4.20 -5.94
C TYR A 56 19.30 4.39 -6.42
N THR A 57 20.21 3.50 -6.01
CA THR A 57 21.60 3.53 -6.49
C THR A 57 21.69 3.21 -7.99
N ASP A 58 20.83 2.34 -8.53
CA ASP A 58 20.77 2.01 -9.97
C ASP A 58 20.37 3.21 -10.86
N LEU A 59 19.73 4.24 -10.27
CA LEU A 59 19.38 5.48 -10.97
C LEU A 59 20.53 6.49 -11.03
N ARG A 60 21.61 6.25 -10.28
CA ARG A 60 22.76 7.15 -10.20
C ARG A 60 23.96 6.52 -10.91
N PRO A 61 24.83 7.34 -11.54
CA PRO A 61 26.07 6.83 -12.08
C PRO A 61 26.93 6.25 -10.96
N ASP A 62 27.40 5.02 -11.15
CA ASP A 62 28.29 4.37 -10.20
C ASP A 62 29.64 5.10 -10.19
N PRO A 63 30.07 5.73 -9.08
CA PRO A 63 31.35 6.43 -9.01
C PRO A 63 32.53 5.50 -9.33
N ASN A 64 32.40 4.19 -9.10
CA ASN A 64 33.45 3.23 -9.40
C ASN A 64 33.64 3.06 -10.91
N THR A 65 32.57 3.12 -11.72
CA THR A 65 32.73 3.08 -13.19
C THR A 65 33.54 4.27 -13.71
N GLN A 66 33.39 5.45 -13.10
CA GLN A 66 34.20 6.61 -13.44
C GLN A 66 35.67 6.41 -13.02
N ILE A 67 35.91 5.82 -11.85
CA ILE A 67 37.26 5.51 -11.36
C ILE A 67 37.94 4.45 -12.23
N VAL A 68 37.25 3.37 -12.59
CA VAL A 68 37.75 2.30 -13.48
C VAL A 68 38.05 2.86 -14.86
N PHE A 69 37.18 3.69 -15.42
CA PHE A 69 37.44 4.38 -16.69
C PHE A 69 38.69 5.26 -16.62
N LEU A 70 38.90 5.99 -15.51
CA LEU A 70 40.10 6.79 -15.30
C LEU A 70 41.36 5.93 -15.08
N LEU A 71 41.26 4.78 -14.44
CA LEU A 71 42.36 3.81 -14.27
C LEU A 71 42.75 3.19 -15.62
N GLU A 72 41.78 2.76 -16.41
CA GLU A 72 41.99 2.23 -17.76
C GLU A 72 42.66 3.29 -18.66
N ARG A 73 42.23 4.56 -18.54
CA ARG A 73 42.91 5.70 -19.19
C ARG A 73 44.39 5.77 -18.80
N ILE A 74 44.72 5.69 -17.50
CA ILE A 74 46.11 5.78 -17.03
C ILE A 74 46.94 4.62 -17.59
N VAL A 75 46.39 3.39 -17.63
CA VAL A 75 47.07 2.23 -18.20
C VAL A 75 47.34 2.41 -19.70
N VAL A 76 46.32 2.81 -20.48
CA VAL A 76 46.45 3.03 -21.94
C VAL A 76 47.45 4.15 -22.24
N GLN A 77 47.41 5.26 -21.48
CA GLN A 77 48.39 6.34 -21.62
C GLN A 77 49.80 5.86 -21.27
N THR A 78 49.96 5.08 -20.20
CA THR A 78 51.28 4.56 -19.79
C THR A 78 51.87 3.60 -20.81
N GLN A 79 51.04 2.78 -21.47
CA GLN A 79 51.46 1.86 -22.54
C GLN A 79 51.79 2.58 -23.86
N SER A 80 51.26 3.78 -24.08
CA SER A 80 51.51 4.58 -25.29
C SER A 80 52.90 5.24 -25.32
N TYR A 81 53.64 5.21 -24.21
CA TYR A 81 55.01 5.72 -24.16
C TYR A 81 56.00 4.68 -24.71
N THR A 82 56.58 4.97 -25.87
CA THR A 82 57.69 4.19 -26.45
C THR A 82 58.96 5.01 -26.44
N ILE A 83 60.04 4.47 -25.85
CA ILE A 83 61.35 5.13 -25.86
C ILE A 83 62.03 4.82 -27.19
N THR A 84 62.08 5.82 -28.08
CA THR A 84 62.81 5.71 -29.35
C THR A 84 63.95 6.72 -29.29
N SER A 85 65.20 6.25 -29.36
CA SER A 85 66.39 7.10 -29.50
C SER A 85 66.60 8.16 -28.39
N GLY A 86 66.27 7.86 -27.14
CA GLY A 86 66.51 8.75 -26.00
C GLY A 86 65.49 9.89 -25.84
N THR A 87 64.49 9.97 -26.72
CA THR A 87 63.34 10.87 -26.61
C THR A 87 62.07 10.08 -26.28
N LEU A 88 61.30 10.59 -25.31
CA LEU A 88 59.98 10.05 -24.93
C LEU A 88 58.93 10.63 -25.88
N ASP A 89 58.62 9.91 -26.95
CA ASP A 89 57.55 10.30 -27.87
C ASP A 89 56.22 9.70 -27.41
N SER A 90 55.21 10.55 -27.22
CA SER A 90 53.86 10.16 -26.81
C SER A 90 52.92 10.35 -27.99
N ALA A 91 52.34 9.26 -28.50
CA ALA A 91 51.32 9.35 -29.55
C ALA A 91 50.04 9.92 -28.94
N ALA A 92 49.73 11.20 -29.19
CA ALA A 92 48.53 11.85 -28.69
C ALA A 92 47.27 11.18 -29.27
N GLN A 93 46.68 10.23 -28.53
CA GLN A 93 45.37 9.68 -28.86
C GLN A 93 44.28 10.72 -28.56
N PRO A 94 43.23 10.81 -29.41
CA PRO A 94 42.12 11.73 -29.19
C PRO A 94 41.44 11.43 -27.84
N SER A 95 41.14 12.47 -27.07
CA SER A 95 40.48 12.36 -25.77
C SER A 95 39.18 11.55 -25.89
N PRO A 96 39.09 10.34 -25.30
CA PRO A 96 37.83 9.62 -25.27
C PRO A 96 36.83 10.38 -24.39
N ILE A 97 35.64 10.61 -24.93
CA ILE A 97 34.53 11.26 -24.23
C ILE A 97 34.04 10.30 -23.13
N LEU A 98 33.86 10.78 -21.90
CA LEU A 98 33.24 9.95 -20.84
C LEU A 98 31.92 9.39 -21.38
N PRO A 99 31.66 8.08 -21.25
CA PRO A 99 30.38 7.53 -21.66
C PRO A 99 29.26 8.26 -20.89
N HIS A 100 28.30 8.81 -21.63
CA HIS A 100 27.16 9.50 -21.03
C HIS A 100 26.31 8.48 -20.28
N PHE A 101 26.20 8.65 -18.96
CA PHE A 101 25.38 7.76 -18.14
C PHE A 101 23.92 7.89 -18.58
N THR A 102 23.39 6.79 -19.15
CA THR A 102 21.99 6.70 -19.55
C THR A 102 21.32 5.72 -18.60
N VAL A 103 20.32 6.21 -17.86
CA VAL A 103 19.62 5.39 -16.87
C VAL A 103 18.91 4.23 -17.56
N PRO A 104 19.10 2.98 -17.11
CA PRO A 104 18.40 1.85 -17.70
C PRO A 104 16.89 1.96 -17.47
N LEU A 105 16.11 1.69 -18.53
CA LEU A 105 14.64 1.78 -18.48
C LEU A 105 14.02 0.85 -17.44
N TRP A 106 14.64 -0.32 -17.19
CA TRP A 106 14.18 -1.27 -16.18
C TRP A 106 14.30 -0.68 -14.77
N ALA A 107 15.39 0.02 -14.45
CA ALA A 107 15.60 0.62 -13.14
C ALA A 107 14.59 1.73 -12.85
N VAL A 108 14.23 2.53 -13.87
CA VAL A 108 13.17 3.54 -13.76
C VAL A 108 11.81 2.89 -13.45
N ARG A 109 11.49 1.77 -14.12
CA ARG A 109 10.23 1.04 -13.89
C ARG A 109 10.16 0.43 -12.50
N VAL A 110 11.23 -0.24 -12.05
CA VAL A 110 11.32 -0.85 -10.71
C VAL A 110 11.17 0.21 -9.63
N ASN A 111 11.98 1.28 -9.69
CA ASN A 111 11.90 2.37 -8.73
C ASN A 111 10.51 3.01 -8.75
N GLY A 112 9.94 3.27 -9.94
CA GLY A 112 8.60 3.83 -10.07
C GLY A 112 7.52 2.96 -9.39
N LEU A 113 7.57 1.65 -9.57
CA LEU A 113 6.67 0.68 -8.92
C LEU A 113 6.85 0.67 -7.40
N TRP A 114 8.09 0.66 -6.91
CA TRP A 114 8.38 0.63 -5.48
C TRP A 114 8.01 1.94 -4.78
N PHE A 115 8.32 3.10 -5.37
CA PHE A 115 7.85 4.39 -4.86
C PHE A 115 6.32 4.48 -4.84
N ALA A 116 5.65 4.05 -5.92
CA ALA A 116 4.19 4.01 -5.96
C ALA A 116 3.61 3.11 -4.86
N SER A 117 4.19 1.91 -4.65
CA SER A 117 3.78 1.02 -3.58
C SER A 117 3.95 1.67 -2.19
N LEU A 118 5.06 2.38 -1.96
CA LEU A 118 5.36 3.06 -0.70
C LEU A 118 4.35 4.18 -0.43
N ILE A 119 4.04 4.99 -1.44
CA ILE A 119 3.07 6.08 -1.34
C ILE A 119 1.68 5.53 -1.02
N ILE A 120 1.24 4.47 -1.71
CA ILE A 120 -0.07 3.84 -1.43
C ILE A 120 -0.12 3.27 -0.01
N SER A 121 0.96 2.65 0.46
CA SER A 121 1.09 2.15 1.84
C SER A 121 0.91 3.27 2.87
N LEU A 122 1.68 4.36 2.74
CA LEU A 122 1.61 5.50 3.65
C LEU A 122 0.26 6.23 3.60
N ALA A 123 -0.31 6.38 2.40
CA ALA A 123 -1.64 6.94 2.23
C ALA A 123 -2.71 6.07 2.92
N THR A 124 -2.55 4.75 2.86
CA THR A 124 -3.48 3.84 3.53
C THR A 124 -3.32 3.91 5.05
N ALA A 125 -2.10 4.05 5.57
CA ALA A 125 -1.86 4.28 7.00
C ALA A 125 -2.51 5.59 7.49
N SER A 126 -2.37 6.68 6.73
CA SER A 126 -2.96 7.97 7.11
C SER A 126 -4.50 7.92 7.08
N LEU A 127 -5.10 7.30 6.07
CA LEU A 127 -6.54 7.07 6.00
C LEU A 127 -7.04 6.18 7.14
N SER A 128 -6.29 5.13 7.49
CA SER A 128 -6.60 4.24 8.62
C SER A 128 -6.66 5.01 9.94
N MET A 129 -5.73 5.95 10.15
CA MET A 129 -5.71 6.80 11.32
C MET A 129 -6.91 7.76 11.37
N LEU A 130 -7.30 8.36 10.24
CA LEU A 130 -8.49 9.22 10.15
C LEU A 130 -9.77 8.44 10.46
N VAL A 131 -9.94 7.23 9.90
CA VAL A 131 -11.09 6.38 10.20
C VAL A 131 -11.15 6.04 11.69
N LYS A 132 -10.01 5.74 12.32
CA LYS A 132 -9.94 5.49 13.77
C LYS A 132 -10.37 6.71 14.59
N GLN A 133 -9.98 7.91 14.17
CA GLN A 133 -10.41 9.17 14.80
C GLN A 133 -11.92 9.39 14.67
N TRP A 134 -12.48 9.21 13.46
CA TRP A 134 -13.92 9.36 13.23
C TRP A 134 -14.74 8.35 14.05
N LEU A 135 -14.27 7.11 14.15
CA LEU A 135 -14.89 6.05 14.96
C LEU A 135 -14.79 6.33 16.47
N ARG A 136 -13.74 7.01 16.92
CA ARG A 136 -13.61 7.45 18.32
C ARG A 136 -14.60 8.56 18.64
N GLU A 137 -14.68 9.58 17.79
CA GLU A 137 -15.62 10.69 17.93
C GLU A 137 -17.09 10.24 17.86
N TYR A 138 -17.36 9.18 17.09
CA TYR A 138 -18.68 8.57 17.04
C TYR A 138 -19.11 7.98 18.39
N LEU A 139 -18.18 7.39 19.15
CA LEU A 139 -18.46 6.76 20.45
C LEU A 139 -18.32 7.70 21.65
N ALA A 140 -17.69 8.87 21.51
CA ALA A 140 -17.37 9.79 22.60
C ALA A 140 -18.59 10.48 23.26
N ILE A 141 -19.82 10.06 22.98
CA ILE A 141 -21.03 10.73 23.47
C ILE A 141 -21.39 10.26 24.89
N GLU A 142 -21.17 11.16 25.85
CA GLU A 142 -21.71 11.09 27.20
C GLU A 142 -22.99 11.96 27.30
N HIS A 143 -24.15 11.32 27.25
CA HIS A 143 -25.42 11.94 27.67
C HIS A 143 -25.97 11.22 28.90
N THR A 144 -26.56 11.94 29.85
CA THR A 144 -27.07 11.37 31.09
C THR A 144 -28.41 10.64 30.91
N ALA A 145 -29.25 11.06 29.96
CA ALA A 145 -30.57 10.47 29.71
C ALA A 145 -30.58 9.44 28.55
N PRO A 146 -31.24 8.27 28.70
CA PRO A 146 -31.27 7.20 27.68
C PRO A 146 -32.00 7.58 26.39
N GLN A 147 -33.00 8.48 26.46
CA GLN A 147 -33.76 8.93 25.29
C GLN A 147 -32.98 9.93 24.42
N GLU A 148 -32.22 10.83 25.05
CA GLU A 148 -31.35 11.79 24.35
C GLU A 148 -30.22 11.07 23.62
N ARG A 149 -29.66 10.02 24.24
CA ARG A 149 -28.69 9.10 23.61
C ARG A 149 -29.25 8.46 22.33
N LEU A 150 -30.46 7.91 22.39
CA LEU A 150 -31.10 7.27 21.25
C LEU A 150 -31.36 8.26 20.11
N ARG A 151 -31.82 9.48 20.42
CA ARG A 151 -32.05 10.55 19.43
C ARG A 151 -30.75 11.03 18.78
N ALA A 152 -29.71 11.31 19.56
CA ALA A 152 -28.41 11.74 19.04
C ALA A 152 -27.79 10.67 18.11
N ARG A 153 -27.89 9.39 18.50
CA ARG A 153 -27.46 8.26 17.66
C ARG A 153 -28.27 8.19 16.36
N GLN A 154 -29.60 8.28 16.45
CA GLN A 154 -30.48 8.19 15.28
C GLN A 154 -30.26 9.36 14.30
N TYR A 155 -29.85 10.53 14.80
CA TYR A 155 -29.45 11.67 13.97
C TYR A 155 -28.11 11.46 13.25
N ARG A 156 -27.10 10.87 13.93
CA ARG A 156 -25.75 10.64 13.34
C ARG A 156 -25.64 9.37 12.50
N ARG A 157 -26.42 8.32 12.77
CA ARG A 157 -26.46 7.07 11.99
C ARG A 157 -26.61 7.27 10.48
N PRO A 158 -27.60 8.05 9.98
CA PRO A 158 -27.71 8.32 8.56
C PRO A 158 -26.55 9.15 8.03
N GLY A 159 -25.91 9.97 8.87
CA GLY A 159 -24.64 10.63 8.53
C GLY A 159 -23.53 9.61 8.26
N LEU A 160 -23.33 8.65 9.16
CA LEU A 160 -22.28 7.63 9.01
C LEU A 160 -22.47 6.76 7.75
N GLU A 161 -23.73 6.45 7.41
CA GLU A 161 -24.08 5.75 6.17
C GLU A 161 -23.92 6.63 4.93
N LYS A 162 -24.33 7.91 5.00
CA LYS A 162 -24.17 8.88 3.91
C LYS A 162 -22.71 9.16 3.58
N TRP A 163 -21.87 9.28 4.59
CA TRP A 163 -20.42 9.51 4.47
C TRP A 163 -19.62 8.21 4.31
N LYS A 164 -20.30 7.04 4.32
CA LYS A 164 -19.72 5.73 3.99
C LYS A 164 -18.45 5.38 4.77
N VAL A 165 -18.34 5.79 6.04
CA VAL A 165 -17.13 5.61 6.87
C VAL A 165 -16.68 4.14 6.94
N PHE A 166 -17.62 3.22 7.13
CA PHE A 166 -17.33 1.78 7.14
C PHE A 166 -16.97 1.22 5.76
N GLU A 167 -17.42 1.84 4.67
CA GLU A 167 -17.03 1.44 3.31
C GLU A 167 -15.59 1.87 3.04
N ILE A 168 -15.21 3.08 3.46
CA ILE A 168 -13.82 3.55 3.41
C ILE A 168 -12.93 2.61 4.21
N ALA A 169 -13.32 2.28 5.45
CA ALA A 169 -12.59 1.34 6.30
C ALA A 169 -12.39 -0.03 5.62
N ALA A 170 -13.41 -0.52 4.91
CA ALA A 170 -13.37 -1.80 4.24
C ALA A 170 -12.54 -1.80 2.94
N VAL A 171 -12.18 -0.64 2.40
CA VAL A 171 -11.28 -0.48 1.24
C VAL A 171 -9.80 -0.40 1.67
N LEU A 172 -9.50 -0.02 2.92
CA LEU A 172 -8.11 0.08 3.42
C LEU A 172 -7.30 -1.22 3.18
N PRO A 173 -7.81 -2.43 3.52
CA PRO A 173 -7.04 -3.67 3.29
C PRO A 173 -6.75 -3.92 1.81
N MET A 174 -7.64 -3.47 0.91
CA MET A 174 -7.47 -3.62 -0.53
C MET A 174 -6.36 -2.70 -1.06
N LEU A 175 -6.24 -1.49 -0.52
CA LEU A 175 -5.16 -0.56 -0.90
C LEU A 175 -3.78 -1.10 -0.48
N ILE A 176 -3.69 -1.71 0.71
CA ILE A 176 -2.46 -2.39 1.14
C ILE A 176 -2.13 -3.59 0.25
N GLN A 177 -3.12 -4.43 -0.09
CA GLN A 177 -2.88 -5.54 -1.02
C GLN A 177 -2.47 -5.07 -2.41
N LEU A 178 -3.04 -3.97 -2.90
CA LEU A 178 -2.63 -3.34 -4.15
C LEU A 178 -1.16 -2.88 -4.07
N SER A 179 -0.80 -2.18 -3.00
CA SER A 179 0.59 -1.76 -2.74
C SER A 179 1.55 -2.96 -2.73
N LEU A 180 1.20 -4.03 -2.02
CA LEU A 180 1.96 -5.27 -1.97
C LEU A 180 2.11 -5.91 -3.36
N GLY A 181 1.05 -5.89 -4.17
CA GLY A 181 1.09 -6.36 -5.56
C GLY A 181 2.02 -5.53 -6.45
N LEU A 182 2.01 -4.20 -6.33
CA LEU A 182 2.95 -3.33 -7.05
C LEU A 182 4.40 -3.63 -6.64
N PHE A 183 4.65 -3.84 -5.34
CA PHE A 183 5.98 -4.20 -4.86
C PHE A 183 6.46 -5.53 -5.43
N PHE A 184 5.63 -6.58 -5.41
CA PHE A 184 6.01 -7.87 -5.96
C PHE A 184 6.19 -7.84 -7.48
N ALA A 185 5.41 -7.03 -8.20
CA ALA A 185 5.64 -6.81 -9.63
C ALA A 185 7.02 -6.16 -9.86
N GLY A 186 7.35 -5.12 -9.08
CA GLY A 186 8.68 -4.50 -9.10
C GLY A 186 9.79 -5.49 -8.74
N LEU A 187 9.56 -6.38 -7.77
CA LEU A 187 10.49 -7.43 -7.37
C LEU A 187 10.77 -8.40 -8.52
N CYS A 188 9.75 -8.85 -9.25
CA CYS A 188 9.94 -9.72 -10.42
C CYS A 188 10.79 -9.04 -11.51
N PHE A 189 10.53 -7.77 -11.79
CA PHE A 189 11.34 -6.99 -12.75
C PHE A 189 12.77 -6.78 -12.27
N PHE A 190 12.95 -6.49 -10.98
CA PHE A 190 14.27 -6.32 -10.37
C PHE A 190 15.08 -7.61 -10.49
N THR A 191 14.52 -8.74 -10.00
CA THR A 191 15.23 -10.01 -10.02
C THR A 191 15.55 -10.49 -11.44
N ALA A 192 14.67 -10.23 -12.41
CA ALA A 192 14.93 -10.56 -13.81
C ALA A 192 16.17 -9.86 -14.40
N ASN A 193 16.57 -8.69 -13.86
CA ASN A 193 17.72 -7.94 -14.34
C ASN A 193 18.99 -8.17 -13.50
N VAL A 194 18.86 -8.70 -12.27
CA VAL A 194 20.00 -8.96 -11.39
C VAL A 194 20.60 -10.35 -11.64
N ASP A 195 19.79 -11.40 -11.55
CA ASP A 195 20.29 -12.78 -11.67
C ASP A 195 19.18 -13.76 -12.07
N GLU A 196 19.50 -14.66 -13.01
CA GLU A 196 18.56 -15.62 -13.58
C GLU A 196 18.12 -16.68 -12.55
N HIS A 197 19.00 -17.13 -11.65
CA HIS A 197 18.64 -18.12 -10.63
C HIS A 197 17.71 -17.54 -9.58
N VAL A 198 17.97 -16.32 -9.12
CA VAL A 198 17.07 -15.64 -8.19
C VAL A 198 15.71 -15.41 -8.85
N TYR A 199 15.67 -15.12 -10.15
CA TYR A 199 14.42 -14.92 -10.90
C TYR A 199 13.55 -16.17 -10.93
N PHE A 200 14.14 -17.33 -11.24
CA PHE A 200 13.41 -18.59 -11.27
C PHE A 200 12.84 -19.00 -9.91
N THR A 201 13.42 -18.50 -8.81
CA THR A 201 12.87 -18.73 -7.46
C THR A 201 11.79 -17.73 -7.09
N SER A 202 11.97 -16.42 -7.36
CA SER A 202 11.04 -15.39 -6.91
C SER A 202 9.71 -15.36 -7.68
N VAL A 203 9.75 -15.57 -9.01
CA VAL A 203 8.55 -15.52 -9.87
C VAL A 203 7.48 -16.56 -9.54
N PRO A 204 7.77 -17.85 -9.35
CA PRO A 204 6.72 -18.83 -9.01
C PRO A 204 6.08 -18.55 -7.65
N LEU A 205 6.87 -18.07 -6.68
CA LEU A 205 6.38 -17.64 -5.37
C LEU A 205 5.39 -16.47 -5.49
N VAL A 206 5.75 -15.44 -6.24
CA VAL A 206 4.88 -14.28 -6.49
C VAL A 206 3.64 -14.69 -7.32
N SER A 207 3.82 -15.53 -8.33
CA SER A 207 2.73 -16.03 -9.17
C SER A 207 1.71 -16.84 -8.37
N GLY A 208 2.17 -17.74 -7.49
CA GLY A 208 1.31 -18.51 -6.59
C GLY A 208 0.50 -17.62 -5.64
N TRP A 209 1.14 -16.60 -5.06
CA TRP A 209 0.45 -15.60 -4.24
C TRP A 209 -0.60 -14.81 -5.06
N ALA A 210 -0.22 -14.32 -6.24
CA ALA A 210 -1.12 -13.56 -7.10
C ALA A 210 -2.31 -14.41 -7.56
N PHE A 211 -2.07 -15.67 -7.91
CA PHE A 211 -3.12 -16.63 -8.26
C PHE A 211 -4.09 -16.82 -7.10
N PHE A 212 -3.60 -17.02 -5.87
CA PHE A 212 -4.45 -17.14 -4.69
C PHE A 212 -5.31 -15.90 -4.45
N ILE A 213 -4.75 -14.69 -4.58
CA ILE A 213 -5.49 -13.43 -4.47
C ILE A 213 -6.55 -13.31 -5.57
N VAL A 214 -6.22 -13.65 -6.81
CA VAL A 214 -7.17 -13.61 -7.93
C VAL A 214 -8.30 -14.60 -7.73
N VAL A 215 -8.00 -15.84 -7.33
CA VAL A 215 -9.02 -16.88 -7.06
C VAL A 215 -9.95 -16.45 -5.93
N THR A 216 -9.41 -15.96 -4.81
CA THR A 216 -10.23 -15.49 -3.68
C THR A 216 -11.07 -14.25 -4.04
N THR A 217 -10.58 -13.42 -4.97
CA THR A 217 -11.29 -12.25 -5.49
C THR A 217 -12.40 -12.62 -6.49
N LEU A 218 -12.19 -13.65 -7.31
CA LEU A 218 -13.16 -14.12 -8.32
C LEU A 218 -14.17 -15.13 -7.77
N ALA A 219 -13.84 -15.85 -6.70
CA ALA A 219 -14.73 -16.83 -6.05
C ALA A 219 -16.17 -16.31 -5.77
N PRO A 220 -16.38 -15.06 -5.33
CA PRO A 220 -17.72 -14.52 -5.07
C PRO A 220 -18.54 -14.25 -6.34
N LEU A 221 -17.88 -14.13 -7.50
CA LEU A 221 -18.55 -13.97 -8.81
C LEU A 221 -19.08 -15.31 -9.33
N VAL A 222 -18.37 -16.41 -9.03
CA VAL A 222 -18.73 -17.76 -9.50
C VAL A 222 -19.79 -18.39 -8.60
N SER A 223 -19.72 -18.16 -7.28
CA SER A 223 -20.67 -18.72 -6.32
C SER A 223 -21.22 -17.66 -5.35
N PRO A 224 -22.53 -17.40 -5.36
CA PRO A 224 -23.16 -16.47 -4.41
C PRO A 224 -23.18 -17.00 -2.96
N ARG A 225 -22.77 -18.26 -2.74
CA ARG A 225 -22.62 -18.86 -1.40
C ARG A 225 -21.20 -18.70 -0.83
N CYS A 226 -20.25 -18.14 -1.59
CA CYS A 226 -18.89 -17.94 -1.09
C CYS A 226 -18.84 -16.90 0.04
N PRO A 227 -18.12 -17.19 1.14
CA PRO A 227 -18.04 -16.31 2.32
C PRO A 227 -17.19 -15.05 2.09
N TYR A 228 -16.37 -15.02 1.03
CA TYR A 228 -15.51 -13.90 0.65
C TYR A 228 -16.36 -12.71 0.16
N LYS A 229 -16.82 -11.86 1.08
CA LYS A 229 -17.61 -10.68 0.74
C LYS A 229 -16.69 -9.48 0.56
N ILE A 230 -16.29 -9.21 -0.67
CA ILE A 230 -15.57 -7.98 -1.00
C ILE A 230 -16.56 -6.80 -0.96
N PRO A 231 -16.31 -5.77 -0.13
CA PRO A 231 -17.21 -4.61 0.00
C PRO A 231 -17.39 -3.86 -1.33
N LEU A 232 -16.32 -3.73 -2.14
CA LEU A 232 -16.37 -3.13 -3.48
C LEU A 232 -17.25 -3.94 -4.45
N LEU A 233 -17.21 -5.27 -4.34
CA LEU A 233 -17.97 -6.16 -5.21
C LEU A 233 -19.48 -6.11 -4.90
N LYS A 234 -19.91 -5.70 -3.70
CA LYS A 234 -21.34 -5.48 -3.41
C LYS A 234 -21.93 -4.36 -4.28
N SER A 235 -21.19 -3.28 -4.49
CA SER A 235 -21.62 -2.15 -5.33
C SER A 235 -21.59 -2.53 -6.81
N VAL A 236 -20.54 -3.24 -7.26
CA VAL A 236 -20.41 -3.72 -8.66
C VAL A 236 -21.42 -4.81 -9.00
N VAL A 237 -21.60 -5.83 -8.15
CA VAL A 237 -22.61 -6.90 -8.35
C VAL A 237 -24.02 -6.31 -8.34
N ARG A 238 -24.29 -5.30 -7.52
CA ARG A 238 -25.57 -4.59 -7.55
C ARG A 238 -25.75 -3.88 -8.89
N ALA A 239 -24.75 -3.14 -9.38
CA ALA A 239 -24.80 -2.43 -10.66
C ALA A 239 -24.90 -3.37 -11.89
N VAL A 240 -24.19 -4.50 -11.88
CA VAL A 240 -24.26 -5.52 -12.94
C VAL A 240 -25.63 -6.20 -12.93
N ARG A 241 -26.21 -6.50 -11.75
CA ARG A 241 -27.58 -7.03 -11.68
C ARG A 241 -28.64 -6.04 -12.16
N THR A 242 -28.49 -4.74 -11.90
CA THR A 242 -29.44 -3.76 -12.44
C THR A 242 -29.36 -3.67 -13.98
N ARG A 243 -28.20 -3.99 -14.58
CA ARG A 243 -28.04 -4.03 -16.05
C ARG A 243 -28.47 -5.35 -16.72
N VAL A 244 -28.53 -6.45 -15.97
CA VAL A 244 -28.96 -7.76 -16.50
C VAL A 244 -30.48 -7.97 -16.36
N VAL A 245 -31.17 -7.13 -15.57
CA VAL A 245 -32.62 -7.19 -15.32
C VAL A 245 -33.39 -6.10 -16.10
N MET A 246 -32.70 -5.28 -16.91
CA MET A 246 -33.29 -4.43 -17.96
C MET A 246 -33.06 -5.06 -19.33
#